data_AF-A0A520UU11-F1
#
_entry.id   AF-A0A520UU11-F1
#
_cell.length_a   1.000
_cell.length_b   1.000
_cell.length_c   1.000
_cell.angle_alpha   90.00
_cell.angle_beta   90.00
_cell.angle_gamma   90.00
#
_symmetry.space_group_name_H-M   'P 1'
#
loop_
_entity.id
_entity.type
_entity.pdbx_description
1 polymer ?
#
loop_
_entity_poly.entity_id
_entity_poly.type
_entity_poly.pdbx_seq_one_letter_code
_entity_poly.pdbx_strand_id
1 'polypeptide(L)'
;MPASDVSIVAFGRPERDDAQSHVLSAAAALGAATRLVTSAEGEDFSSMDHGSIDWRRALDGAHWLVTSASTAIEGETARFAWGAGMTFGELEGSRTVMIADLPKDSSRLAECWGAVIERIRQVHVLFIEPAALGPISQLEGVDQSGLLREIRLRGLVPHVCTLDGQREALVEHALGSVRAPAGPLSSSHEWLAAFICALPSSGPGREGVERAARAAGKVDSPSV
;
A
#
# COMPACT_ATOMS: atom_id res chain seq x y z
N MET A 1 -14.61 17.87 -9.97
CA MET A 1 -14.83 16.82 -8.94
C MET A 1 -14.60 17.46 -7.59
N PRO A 2 -15.41 17.21 -6.54
CA PRO A 2 -15.01 17.64 -5.21
C PRO A 2 -13.70 16.93 -4.86
N ALA A 3 -12.74 17.67 -4.30
CA ALA A 3 -11.50 17.07 -3.81
C ALA A 3 -11.86 15.99 -2.79
N SER A 4 -11.20 14.84 -2.86
CA SER A 4 -11.29 13.85 -1.80
C SER A 4 -10.66 14.47 -0.55
N ASP A 5 -11.36 14.48 0.58
CA ASP A 5 -10.81 14.93 1.87
C ASP A 5 -9.68 14.03 2.40
N VAL A 6 -9.28 13.00 1.66
CA VAL A 6 -8.20 12.09 2.00
C VAL A 6 -6.84 12.71 1.68
N SER A 7 -5.95 12.65 2.67
CA SER A 7 -4.53 13.03 2.55
C SER A 7 -3.65 11.78 2.57
N ILE A 8 -2.75 11.66 1.60
CA ILE A 8 -1.88 10.49 1.41
C ILE A 8 -0.43 10.94 1.30
N VAL A 9 0.42 10.34 2.12
CA VAL A 9 1.86 10.50 2.04
C VAL A 9 2.44 9.19 1.52
N ALA A 10 3.40 9.27 0.60
CA ALA A 10 4.18 8.11 0.17
C ALA A 10 5.66 8.31 0.49
N PHE A 11 6.38 7.23 0.74
CA PHE A 11 7.84 7.22 0.81
C PHE A 11 8.42 6.39 -0.31
N GLY A 12 9.17 7.02 -1.22
CA GLY A 12 9.67 6.36 -2.42
C GLY A 12 10.75 7.14 -3.14
N ARG A 13 11.19 6.60 -4.28
CA ARG A 13 12.25 7.11 -5.13
C ARG A 13 11.87 8.43 -5.81
N PRO A 14 12.84 9.33 -6.02
CA PRO A 14 12.57 10.65 -6.62
C PRO A 14 12.12 10.55 -8.09
N GLU A 15 12.49 9.48 -8.80
CA GLU A 15 12.10 9.21 -10.19
C GLU A 15 10.62 8.84 -10.35
N ARG A 16 9.95 8.45 -9.26
CA ARG A 16 8.51 8.10 -9.23
C ARG A 16 8.13 6.90 -10.10
N ASP A 17 9.06 5.99 -10.32
CA ASP A 17 8.90 4.74 -11.08
C ASP A 17 8.66 3.53 -10.15
N ASP A 18 8.20 3.75 -8.92
CA ASP A 18 7.93 2.73 -7.93
C ASP A 18 6.44 2.60 -7.58
N ALA A 19 6.10 1.50 -6.91
CA ALA A 19 4.72 1.10 -6.62
C ALA A 19 3.94 2.18 -5.84
N GLN A 20 4.51 2.70 -4.77
CA GLN A 20 3.87 3.77 -3.98
C GLN A 20 3.67 5.07 -4.80
N SER A 21 4.57 5.41 -5.73
CA SER A 21 4.41 6.59 -6.58
C SER A 21 3.26 6.42 -7.57
N HIS A 22 3.07 5.21 -8.10
CA HIS A 22 1.90 4.89 -8.94
C HIS A 22 0.58 5.03 -8.17
N VAL A 23 0.53 4.53 -6.93
CA VAL A 23 -0.64 4.71 -6.05
C VAL A 23 -0.88 6.19 -5.75
N LEU A 24 0.18 6.94 -5.46
CA LEU A 24 0.09 8.37 -5.16
C LEU A 24 -0.43 9.17 -6.36
N SER A 25 0.04 8.87 -7.57
CA SER A 25 -0.43 9.50 -8.81
C SER A 25 -1.91 9.20 -9.08
N ALA A 26 -2.31 7.93 -8.95
CA ALA A 26 -3.70 7.53 -9.11
C ALA A 26 -4.62 8.18 -8.07
N ALA A 27 -4.19 8.27 -6.81
CA ALA A 27 -4.95 8.94 -5.77
C ALA A 27 -5.10 10.45 -6.02
N ALA A 28 -4.05 11.11 -6.53
CA ALA A 28 -4.13 12.50 -6.92
C ALA A 28 -5.15 12.72 -8.05
N ALA A 29 -5.23 11.80 -9.02
CA ALA A 29 -6.25 11.84 -10.07
C ALA A 29 -7.69 11.70 -9.55
N LEU A 30 -7.86 11.02 -8.40
CA LEU A 30 -9.13 10.93 -7.66
C LEU A 30 -9.41 12.15 -6.77
N GLY A 31 -8.51 13.14 -6.75
CA GLY A 31 -8.65 14.37 -6.01
C GLY A 31 -8.15 14.30 -4.56
N ALA A 32 -7.40 13.28 -4.17
CA ALA A 32 -6.75 13.22 -2.86
C ALA A 32 -5.59 14.23 -2.77
N ALA A 33 -5.36 14.78 -1.57
CA ALA A 33 -4.16 15.55 -1.29
C ALA A 33 -2.97 14.58 -1.16
N THR A 34 -1.92 14.77 -1.95
CA THR A 34 -0.81 13.81 -1.99
C THR A 34 0.54 14.47 -1.76
N ARG A 35 1.44 13.75 -1.08
CA ARG A 35 2.83 14.17 -0.83
C ARG A 35 3.77 12.98 -0.98
N LEU A 36 4.81 13.16 -1.79
CA LEU A 36 5.94 12.22 -1.83
C LEU A 36 7.03 12.71 -0.88
N VAL A 37 7.47 11.84 0.01
CA VAL A 37 8.71 11.95 0.79
C VAL A 37 9.77 11.13 0.08
N THR A 38 10.92 11.73 -0.19
CA THR A 38 12.01 11.12 -0.97
C THR A 38 13.36 11.76 -0.59
N SER A 39 14.45 11.32 -1.20
CA SER A 39 15.78 11.90 -1.01
C SER A 39 15.85 13.35 -1.50
N ALA A 40 16.84 14.11 -1.02
CA ALA A 40 17.07 15.46 -1.51
C ALA A 40 17.54 15.45 -2.97
N GLU A 41 17.36 16.59 -3.67
CA GLU A 41 17.84 16.74 -5.03
C GLU A 41 19.36 16.54 -5.11
N GLY A 42 19.80 15.63 -5.99
CA GLY A 42 21.21 15.28 -6.16
C GLY A 42 21.74 14.22 -5.19
N GLU A 43 20.91 13.71 -4.27
CA GLU A 43 21.24 12.56 -3.44
C GLU A 43 20.73 11.25 -4.05
N ASP A 44 21.54 10.20 -3.95
CA ASP A 44 21.10 8.85 -4.26
C ASP A 44 20.21 8.31 -3.12
N PHE A 45 19.04 7.79 -3.50
CA PHE A 45 18.05 7.28 -2.55
C PHE A 45 18.61 6.16 -1.65
N SER A 46 19.56 5.37 -2.14
CA SER A 46 20.17 4.28 -1.36
C SER A 46 21.10 4.76 -0.23
N SER A 47 21.60 6.00 -0.33
CA SER A 47 22.62 6.58 0.55
C SER A 47 22.26 7.98 1.09
N MET A 48 20.98 8.36 1.01
CA MET A 48 20.47 9.67 1.42
C MET A 48 20.63 9.96 2.92
N ASP A 49 20.63 11.24 3.30
CA ASP A 49 20.54 11.65 4.71
C ASP A 49 19.11 11.48 5.23
N HIS A 50 18.75 10.26 5.61
CA HIS A 50 17.44 9.93 6.19
C HIS A 50 17.11 10.73 7.46
N GLY A 51 18.12 11.27 8.17
CA GLY A 51 17.92 12.07 9.39
C GLY A 51 17.38 13.47 9.10
N SER A 52 17.52 13.94 7.86
CA SER A 52 16.98 15.22 7.41
C SER A 52 15.47 15.22 7.16
N ILE A 53 14.84 14.03 7.10
CA ILE A 53 13.41 13.89 6.79
C ILE A 53 12.57 14.28 8.01
N ASP A 54 11.86 15.40 7.90
CA ASP A 54 10.87 15.83 8.89
C ASP A 54 9.55 15.04 8.72
N TRP A 55 9.55 13.82 9.27
CA TRP A 55 8.40 12.91 9.21
C TRP A 55 7.15 13.47 9.88
N ARG A 56 7.31 14.14 11.03
CA ARG A 56 6.19 14.74 11.75
C ARG A 56 5.45 15.74 10.86
N ARG A 57 6.20 16.67 10.25
CA ARG A 57 5.61 17.64 9.33
C ARG A 57 5.06 16.99 8.07
N ALA A 58 5.73 15.96 7.55
CA ALA A 58 5.28 15.28 6.34
C ALA A 58 3.95 14.55 6.53
N LEU A 59 3.72 13.98 7.72
CA LEU A 59 2.56 13.14 8.04
C LEU A 59 1.43 13.89 8.77
N ASP A 60 1.59 15.17 9.05
CA ASP A 60 0.57 15.99 9.72
C ASP A 60 -0.77 15.95 8.97
N GLY A 61 -1.81 15.42 9.64
CA GLY A 61 -3.14 15.24 9.08
C GLY A 61 -3.25 14.20 7.95
N ALA A 62 -2.20 13.41 7.69
CA ALA A 62 -2.23 12.37 6.67
C ALA A 62 -3.08 11.19 7.14
N HIS A 63 -3.98 10.72 6.27
CA HIS A 63 -4.79 9.54 6.54
C HIS A 63 -3.98 8.25 6.32
N TRP A 64 -3.15 8.26 5.28
CA TRP A 64 -2.39 7.09 4.85
C TRP A 64 -0.92 7.42 4.65
N LEU A 65 -0.05 6.53 5.12
CA LEU A 65 1.34 6.42 4.67
C LEU A 65 1.45 5.21 3.74
N VAL A 66 1.78 5.42 2.48
CA VAL A 66 1.95 4.36 1.47
C VAL A 66 3.44 4.09 1.26
N THR A 67 3.83 2.83 1.29
CA THR A 67 5.20 2.39 1.01
C THR A 67 5.21 0.99 0.41
N SER A 68 6.31 0.58 -0.20
CA SER A 68 6.54 -0.79 -0.65
C SER A 68 7.50 -1.57 0.24
N ALA A 69 7.47 -2.89 0.08
CA ALA A 69 8.43 -3.82 0.65
C ALA A 69 9.81 -3.66 0.00
N SER A 70 9.87 -3.49 -1.33
CA SER A 70 11.12 -3.29 -2.07
C SER A 70 11.92 -2.08 -1.59
N THR A 71 11.24 -1.02 -1.13
CA THR A 71 11.86 0.18 -0.55
C THR A 71 12.76 -0.15 0.65
N ALA A 72 12.40 -1.17 1.45
CA ALA A 72 13.18 -1.57 2.62
C ALA A 72 14.54 -2.20 2.28
N ILE A 73 14.77 -2.56 1.01
CA ILE A 73 15.98 -3.25 0.56
C ILE A 73 16.80 -2.45 -0.49
N GLU A 74 16.37 -1.22 -0.81
CA GLU A 74 17.06 -0.32 -1.75
C GLU A 74 18.39 0.23 -1.18
N GLY A 75 18.55 0.22 0.14
CA GLY A 75 19.77 0.66 0.81
C GLY A 75 19.56 0.79 2.33
N GLU A 76 20.64 0.86 3.09
CA GLU A 76 20.56 0.93 4.56
C GLU A 76 19.84 2.22 5.01
N THR A 77 20.15 3.35 4.37
CA THR A 77 19.52 4.65 4.69
C THR A 77 18.05 4.67 4.29
N ALA A 78 17.69 4.12 3.14
CA ALA A 78 16.30 3.94 2.71
C ALA A 78 15.52 3.05 3.69
N ARG A 79 16.12 1.95 4.17
CA ARG A 79 15.52 1.09 5.20
C ARG A 79 15.28 1.83 6.51
N PHE A 80 16.22 2.67 6.94
CA PHE A 80 16.05 3.48 8.15
C PHE A 80 14.95 4.53 8.00
N ALA A 81 14.92 5.25 6.87
CA ALA A 81 13.85 6.19 6.55
C ALA A 81 12.48 5.51 6.49
N TRP A 82 12.40 4.34 5.84
CA TRP A 82 11.18 3.53 5.75
C TRP A 82 10.64 3.14 7.12
N GLY A 83 11.51 2.64 8.01
CA GLY A 83 11.13 2.30 9.39
C GLY A 83 10.75 3.52 10.23
N ALA A 84 11.46 4.64 10.07
CA ALA A 84 11.13 5.90 10.73
C ALA A 84 9.75 6.42 10.29
N GLY A 85 9.48 6.43 8.98
CA GLY A 85 8.19 6.83 8.42
C GLY A 85 7.02 6.01 9.00
N MET A 86 7.16 4.69 9.09
CA MET A 86 6.14 3.84 9.72
C MET A 86 5.93 4.17 11.20
N THR A 87 7.01 4.41 11.94
CA THR A 87 6.95 4.77 13.37
C THR A 87 6.27 6.12 13.58
N PHE A 88 6.65 7.14 12.81
CA PHE A 88 6.01 8.45 12.87
C PHE A 88 4.57 8.41 12.35
N GLY A 89 4.27 7.59 11.35
CA GLY A 89 2.90 7.38 10.87
C GLY A 89 1.98 6.93 12.00
N GLU A 90 2.42 5.94 12.78
CA GLU A 90 1.69 5.48 13.95
C GLU A 90 1.52 6.58 15.02
N LEU A 91 2.57 7.36 15.29
CA LEU A 91 2.53 8.45 16.28
C LEU A 91 1.60 9.60 15.88
N GLU A 92 1.60 9.98 14.61
CA GLU A 92 0.77 11.08 14.07
C GLU A 92 -0.65 10.60 13.67
N GLY A 93 -0.94 9.29 13.82
CA GLY A 93 -2.26 8.70 13.56
C GLY A 93 -2.53 8.32 12.10
N SER A 94 -1.53 8.43 11.23
CA SER A 94 -1.59 7.93 9.85
C SER A 94 -1.54 6.41 9.81
N ARG A 95 -2.40 5.81 8.99
CA ARG A 95 -2.45 4.35 8.82
C ARG A 95 -1.49 3.92 7.72
N THR A 96 -0.70 2.87 7.96
CA THR A 96 0.25 2.38 6.96
C THR A 96 -0.41 1.46 5.94
N VAL A 97 -0.21 1.77 4.66
CA VAL A 97 -0.46 0.91 3.50
C VAL A 97 0.88 0.35 3.05
N MET A 98 1.04 -0.97 3.12
CA MET A 98 2.22 -1.70 2.67
C MET A 98 1.91 -2.39 1.34
N ILE A 99 2.72 -2.13 0.32
CA ILE A 99 2.68 -2.84 -0.96
C ILE A 99 3.75 -3.93 -0.91
N ALA A 100 3.33 -5.20 -0.91
CA ALA A 100 4.23 -6.33 -1.11
C ALA A 100 4.41 -6.54 -2.62
N ASP A 101 5.42 -5.87 -3.16
CA ASP A 101 5.84 -5.91 -4.55
C ASP A 101 7.01 -6.87 -4.78
N LEU A 102 7.33 -7.11 -6.05
CA LEU A 102 8.54 -7.85 -6.42
C LEU A 102 9.74 -6.88 -6.47
N PRO A 103 10.85 -7.19 -5.77
CA PRO A 103 12.08 -6.42 -5.94
C PRO A 103 12.65 -6.59 -7.35
N LYS A 104 13.44 -5.61 -7.81
CA LYS A 104 14.15 -5.67 -9.12
C LYS A 104 14.99 -6.95 -9.27
N ASP A 105 15.63 -7.37 -8.18
CA ASP A 105 16.30 -8.66 -8.06
C ASP A 105 15.40 -9.64 -7.30
N SER A 106 14.72 -10.52 -8.05
CA SER A 106 13.80 -11.52 -7.49
C SER A 106 14.45 -12.47 -6.49
N SER A 107 15.78 -12.65 -6.50
CA SER A 107 16.47 -13.49 -5.51
C SER A 107 16.39 -12.92 -4.09
N ARG A 108 16.17 -11.60 -3.97
CA ARG A 108 16.00 -10.88 -2.71
C ARG A 108 14.57 -10.83 -2.20
N LEU A 109 13.63 -11.54 -2.84
CA LEU A 109 12.23 -11.56 -2.40
C LEU A 109 12.09 -11.99 -0.93
N ALA A 110 12.85 -12.99 -0.48
CA ALA A 110 12.80 -13.46 0.90
C ALA A 110 13.23 -12.38 1.91
N GLU A 111 14.23 -11.57 1.55
CA GLU A 111 14.69 -10.42 2.34
C GLU A 111 13.62 -9.33 2.40
N CYS A 112 13.07 -8.99 1.23
CA CYS A 112 11.98 -8.02 1.06
C CYS A 112 10.74 -8.39 1.90
N TRP A 113 10.31 -9.65 1.77
CA TRP A 113 9.16 -10.17 2.52
C TRP A 113 9.46 -10.27 4.02
N GLY A 114 10.67 -10.70 4.41
CA GLY A 114 11.10 -10.70 5.80
C GLY A 114 10.99 -9.33 6.46
N ALA A 115 11.36 -8.25 5.75
CA ALA A 115 11.22 -6.89 6.24
C ALA A 115 9.75 -6.49 6.51
N VAL A 116 8.82 -6.95 5.67
CA VAL A 116 7.37 -6.78 5.90
C VAL A 116 6.92 -7.53 7.14
N ILE A 117 7.33 -8.80 7.29
CA ILE A 117 6.97 -9.64 8.45
C ILE A 117 7.46 -9.01 9.77
N GLU A 118 8.67 -8.45 9.81
CA GLU A 118 9.22 -7.78 11.00
C GLU A 118 8.32 -6.64 11.52
N ARG A 119 7.56 -5.97 10.64
CA ARG A 119 6.73 -4.81 10.96
C ARG A 119 5.25 -4.99 10.64
N ILE A 120 4.83 -6.22 10.39
CA ILE A 120 3.48 -6.53 9.89
C ILE A 120 2.36 -5.97 10.80
N ARG A 121 2.63 -5.84 12.10
CA ARG A 121 1.68 -5.31 13.09
C ARG A 121 1.42 -3.80 12.98
N GLN A 122 2.31 -3.05 12.32
CA GLN A 122 2.12 -1.62 12.04
C GLN A 122 1.33 -1.39 10.73
N VAL A 123 1.18 -2.44 9.92
CA VAL A 123 0.49 -2.38 8.64
C VAL A 123 -1.02 -2.44 8.84
N HIS A 124 -1.73 -1.47 8.26
CA HIS A 124 -3.19 -1.38 8.32
C HIS A 124 -3.86 -1.95 7.07
N VAL A 125 -3.24 -1.75 5.91
CA VAL A 125 -3.62 -2.34 4.63
C VAL A 125 -2.36 -2.97 4.05
N LEU A 126 -2.33 -4.28 3.91
CA LEU A 126 -1.32 -5.00 3.15
C LEU A 126 -1.89 -5.33 1.78
N PHE A 127 -1.33 -4.74 0.74
CA PHE A 127 -1.66 -5.07 -0.63
C PHE A 127 -0.56 -5.94 -1.22
N ILE A 128 -0.90 -7.17 -1.62
CA ILE A 128 0.03 -8.06 -2.31
C ILE A 128 -0.15 -7.86 -3.79
N GLU A 129 0.90 -7.43 -4.49
CA GLU A 129 0.81 -7.31 -5.94
C GLU A 129 0.49 -8.67 -6.58
N PRO A 130 -0.31 -8.72 -7.65
CA PRO A 130 -0.68 -9.98 -8.28
C PRO A 130 0.54 -10.83 -8.68
N ALA A 131 1.62 -10.19 -9.13
CA ALA A 131 2.87 -10.86 -9.47
C ALA A 131 3.64 -11.42 -8.27
N ALA A 132 3.47 -10.83 -7.08
CA ALA A 132 4.12 -11.25 -5.84
C ALA A 132 3.34 -12.36 -5.10
N LEU A 133 2.06 -12.55 -5.40
CA LEU A 133 1.18 -13.49 -4.70
C LEU A 133 1.70 -14.93 -4.71
N GLY A 134 2.07 -15.44 -5.89
CA GLY A 134 2.60 -16.79 -6.04
C GLY A 134 3.95 -17.00 -5.36
N PRO A 135 4.94 -16.14 -5.62
CA PRO A 135 6.24 -16.21 -4.93
C PRO A 135 6.14 -16.12 -3.40
N ILE A 136 5.30 -15.24 -2.85
CA ILE A 136 5.09 -15.14 -1.39
C ILE A 136 4.39 -16.40 -0.83
N SER A 137 3.41 -16.95 -1.56
CA SER A 137 2.76 -18.22 -1.21
C SER A 137 3.78 -19.36 -1.06
N GLN A 138 4.77 -19.42 -1.95
CA GLN A 138 5.86 -20.40 -1.86
C GLN A 138 6.76 -20.18 -0.65
N LEU A 139 7.11 -18.92 -0.33
CA LEU A 139 7.91 -18.58 0.85
C LEU A 139 7.20 -18.96 2.16
N GLU A 140 5.90 -18.72 2.24
CA GLU A 140 5.08 -19.04 3.42
C GLU A 140 4.72 -20.53 3.53
N GLY A 141 4.88 -21.30 2.45
CA GLY A 141 4.43 -22.69 2.38
C GLY A 141 2.92 -22.84 2.49
N VAL A 142 2.16 -21.85 2.01
CA VAL A 142 0.70 -21.77 2.08
C VAL A 142 0.14 -21.68 0.67
N ASP A 143 -0.97 -22.35 0.37
CA ASP A 143 -1.62 -22.25 -0.94
C ASP A 143 -2.07 -20.80 -1.24
N GLN A 144 -1.96 -20.39 -2.50
CA GLN A 144 -2.30 -19.01 -2.92
C GLN A 144 -3.73 -18.64 -2.54
N SER A 145 -4.68 -19.58 -2.60
CA SER A 145 -6.08 -19.33 -2.26
C SER A 145 -6.31 -19.03 -0.77
N GLY A 146 -5.41 -19.51 0.10
CA GLY A 146 -5.47 -19.30 1.55
C GLY A 146 -4.51 -18.22 2.07
N LEU A 147 -3.61 -17.72 1.22
CA LEU A 147 -2.49 -16.87 1.62
C LEU A 147 -2.93 -15.60 2.35
N LEU A 148 -3.85 -14.82 1.76
CA LEU A 148 -4.30 -13.55 2.35
C LEU A 148 -4.89 -13.78 3.75
N ARG A 149 -5.69 -14.84 3.91
CA ARG A 149 -6.35 -15.18 5.18
C ARG A 149 -5.32 -15.56 6.22
N GLU A 150 -4.31 -16.36 5.84
CA GLU A 150 -3.26 -16.79 6.75
C GLU A 150 -2.40 -15.62 7.23
N ILE A 151 -1.97 -14.76 6.29
CA ILE A 151 -1.22 -13.53 6.61
C ILE A 151 -2.02 -12.64 7.54
N ARG A 152 -3.31 -12.45 7.25
CA ARG A 152 -4.19 -11.63 8.10
C ARG A 152 -4.29 -12.18 9.51
N LEU A 153 -4.50 -13.49 9.66
CA LEU A 153 -4.66 -14.14 10.97
C LEU A 153 -3.37 -14.13 11.79
N ARG A 154 -2.22 -14.43 11.17
CA ARG A 154 -0.92 -14.45 11.86
C ARG A 154 -0.38 -13.04 12.15
N GLY A 155 -0.49 -12.16 11.16
CA GLY A 155 0.01 -10.79 11.23
C GLY A 155 -0.93 -9.82 11.95
N LEU A 156 -2.20 -10.20 12.15
CA LEU A 156 -3.28 -9.35 12.67
C LEU A 156 -3.48 -8.06 11.85
N VAL A 157 -3.16 -8.10 10.56
CA VAL A 157 -3.36 -6.98 9.63
C VAL A 157 -4.86 -6.73 9.47
N PRO A 158 -5.35 -5.48 9.62
CA PRO A 158 -6.77 -5.18 9.48
C PRO A 158 -7.34 -5.55 8.10
N HIS A 159 -6.61 -5.25 7.02
CA HIS A 159 -6.99 -5.57 5.65
C HIS A 159 -5.80 -6.16 4.91
N VAL A 160 -5.96 -7.37 4.35
CA VAL A 160 -5.00 -7.95 3.40
C VAL A 160 -5.71 -8.13 2.07
N CYS A 161 -5.17 -7.57 1.00
CA CYS A 161 -5.85 -7.53 -0.28
C CYS A 161 -4.92 -7.76 -1.48
N THR A 162 -5.52 -8.18 -2.59
CA THR A 162 -4.86 -8.35 -3.88
C THR A 162 -5.88 -8.23 -5.00
N LEU A 163 -5.42 -8.15 -6.25
CA LEU A 163 -6.25 -8.40 -7.42
C LEU A 163 -5.94 -9.78 -7.96
N ASP A 164 -6.97 -10.60 -8.18
CA ASP A 164 -6.78 -11.89 -8.82
C ASP A 164 -6.66 -11.75 -10.35
N GLY A 165 -6.18 -12.82 -11.00
CA GLY A 165 -6.04 -12.88 -12.46
C GLY A 165 -7.36 -12.78 -13.23
N GLN A 166 -8.51 -12.76 -12.55
CA GLN A 166 -9.85 -12.62 -13.11
C GLN A 166 -10.40 -11.20 -12.95
N ARG A 167 -9.57 -10.24 -12.53
CA ARG A 167 -9.94 -8.84 -12.27
C ARG A 167 -10.96 -8.70 -11.14
N GLU A 168 -10.85 -9.54 -10.11
CA GLU A 168 -11.56 -9.35 -8.87
C GLU A 168 -10.59 -8.94 -7.76
N ALA A 169 -11.01 -7.93 -7.00
CA ALA A 169 -10.37 -7.57 -5.76
C ALA A 169 -10.79 -8.54 -4.67
N LEU A 170 -9.80 -9.10 -3.99
CA LEU A 170 -9.96 -9.94 -2.81
C LEU A 170 -9.49 -9.15 -1.61
N VAL A 171 -10.35 -9.04 -0.59
CA VAL A 171 -10.02 -8.35 0.65
C VAL A 171 -10.38 -9.24 1.84
N GLU A 172 -9.37 -9.70 2.55
CA GLU A 172 -9.50 -10.37 3.84
C GLU A 172 -9.51 -9.32 4.96
N HIS A 173 -10.49 -9.40 5.85
CA HIS A 173 -10.63 -8.51 7.00
C HIS A 173 -11.25 -9.23 8.21
N ALA A 174 -11.43 -8.51 9.32
CA ALA A 174 -11.85 -9.11 10.59
C ALA A 174 -13.21 -9.81 10.60
N LEU A 175 -14.11 -9.49 9.68
CA LEU A 175 -15.45 -10.07 9.62
C LEU A 175 -15.62 -11.02 8.43
N GLY A 176 -14.52 -11.46 7.82
CA GLY A 176 -14.49 -12.41 6.72
C GLY A 176 -13.83 -11.83 5.46
N SER A 177 -14.32 -12.29 4.31
CA SER A 177 -13.74 -11.99 3.01
C SER A 177 -14.73 -11.21 2.14
N VAL A 178 -14.20 -10.27 1.37
CA VAL A 178 -14.92 -9.52 0.34
C VAL A 178 -14.29 -9.84 -1.02
N ARG A 179 -15.15 -10.09 -2.01
CA ARG A 179 -14.80 -10.22 -3.42
C ARG A 179 -15.59 -9.18 -4.19
N ALA A 180 -14.91 -8.33 -4.96
CA ALA A 180 -15.53 -7.27 -5.73
C ALA A 180 -14.89 -7.14 -7.11
N PRO A 181 -15.64 -6.79 -8.17
CA PRO A 181 -15.05 -6.51 -9.48
C PRO A 181 -14.03 -5.37 -9.38
N ALA A 182 -12.86 -5.50 -10.02
CA ALA A 182 -11.79 -4.50 -10.03
C ALA A 182 -11.86 -3.52 -11.22
N GLY A 183 -12.83 -3.72 -12.13
CA GLY A 183 -13.04 -2.85 -13.30
C GLY A 183 -12.22 -3.27 -14.55
N PRO A 184 -12.60 -2.78 -15.75
CA PRO A 184 -12.03 -3.25 -17.01
C PRO A 184 -10.67 -2.61 -17.40
N LEU A 185 -10.25 -1.53 -16.74
CA LEU A 185 -9.09 -0.71 -17.15
C LEU A 185 -8.11 -0.35 -16.00
N SER A 186 -8.40 -0.76 -14.76
CA SER A 186 -7.65 -0.32 -13.58
C SER A 186 -6.36 -1.12 -13.39
N SER A 187 -5.21 -0.45 -13.31
CA SER A 187 -3.99 -1.08 -12.79
C SER A 187 -4.20 -1.49 -11.32
N SER A 188 -3.39 -2.43 -10.81
CA SER A 188 -3.41 -2.83 -9.39
C SER A 188 -3.25 -1.63 -8.45
N HIS A 189 -2.37 -0.69 -8.82
CA HIS A 189 -2.12 0.53 -8.07
C HIS A 189 -3.28 1.53 -8.12
N GLU A 190 -3.96 1.66 -9.26
CA GLU A 190 -5.16 2.50 -9.38
C GLU A 190 -6.31 1.96 -8.53
N TRP A 191 -6.52 0.65 -8.55
CA TRP A 191 -7.51 0.03 -7.68
C TRP A 191 -7.17 0.25 -6.21
N LEU A 192 -5.91 0.04 -5.80
CA LEU A 192 -5.47 0.26 -4.43
C LEU A 192 -5.67 1.73 -4.01
N ALA A 193 -5.29 2.67 -4.87
CA ALA A 193 -5.48 4.11 -4.63
C ALA A 193 -6.96 4.44 -4.41
N ALA A 194 -7.85 3.93 -5.28
CA ALA A 194 -9.28 4.15 -5.15
C ALA A 194 -9.86 3.49 -3.90
N PHE A 195 -9.38 2.29 -3.55
CA PHE A 195 -9.80 1.58 -2.35
C PHE A 195 -9.45 2.37 -1.08
N ILE A 196 -8.21 2.83 -0.93
CA ILE A 196 -7.79 3.58 0.27
C ILE A 196 -8.39 4.99 0.32
N CYS A 197 -8.74 5.59 -0.83
CA CYS A 197 -9.49 6.85 -0.85
C CYS A 197 -10.95 6.66 -0.41
N ALA A 198 -11.58 5.55 -0.78
CA ALA A 198 -12.97 5.26 -0.42
C ALA A 198 -13.12 4.74 1.03
N LEU A 199 -12.10 4.05 1.56
CA LEU A 199 -12.20 3.30 2.81
C LEU A 199 -12.59 4.16 4.04
N PRO A 200 -12.02 5.38 4.27
CA PRO A 200 -12.37 6.21 5.42
C PRO A 200 -13.85 6.61 5.48
N SER A 201 -14.48 6.86 4.33
CA SER A 201 -15.88 7.30 4.23
C SER A 201 -16.88 6.15 4.02
N SER A 202 -16.39 4.93 3.79
CA SER A 202 -17.25 3.78 3.49
C SER A 202 -17.95 3.18 4.71
N GLY A 203 -17.63 3.62 5.93
CA GLY A 203 -18.21 3.12 7.18
C GLY A 203 -17.59 1.82 7.66
N PRO A 204 -18.04 1.31 8.83
CA PRO A 204 -17.40 0.17 9.48
C PRO A 204 -17.86 -1.18 8.92
N GLY A 205 -17.10 -2.23 9.28
CA GLY A 205 -17.49 -3.62 9.09
C GLY A 205 -17.45 -4.10 7.64
N ARG A 206 -18.06 -5.28 7.40
CA ARG A 206 -18.00 -5.97 6.10
C ARG A 206 -18.59 -5.15 4.97
N GLU A 207 -19.74 -4.51 5.21
CA GLU A 207 -20.40 -3.70 4.19
C GLU A 207 -19.57 -2.48 3.79
N GLY A 208 -18.85 -1.87 4.74
CA GLY A 208 -17.96 -0.74 4.45
C GLY A 208 -16.78 -1.14 3.57
N VAL A 209 -16.13 -2.25 3.90
CA VAL A 209 -15.06 -2.82 3.06
C VAL A 209 -15.57 -3.17 1.66
N GLU A 210 -16.76 -3.78 1.57
CA GLU A 210 -17.37 -4.11 0.28
C GLU A 210 -17.72 -2.87 -0.54
N ARG A 211 -18.29 -1.82 0.08
CA ARG A 211 -18.55 -0.54 -0.59
C ARG A 211 -17.27 0.08 -1.13
N ALA A 212 -16.21 0.13 -0.33
CA ALA A 212 -14.91 0.66 -0.76
C ALA A 212 -14.32 -0.14 -1.93
N ALA A 213 -14.31 -1.47 -1.83
CA ALA A 213 -13.76 -2.35 -2.88
C ALA A 213 -14.55 -2.24 -4.20
N ARG A 214 -15.89 -2.15 -4.12
CA ARG A 214 -16.76 -1.95 -5.30
C ARG A 214 -16.62 -0.54 -5.88
N ALA A 215 -16.45 0.48 -5.06
CA ALA A 215 -16.21 1.84 -5.54
C ALA A 215 -14.88 1.92 -6.31
N ALA A 216 -13.85 1.25 -5.79
CA ALA A 216 -12.54 1.17 -6.42
C ALA A 216 -12.58 0.51 -7.81
N GLY A 217 -13.43 -0.50 -8.00
CA GLY A 217 -13.61 -1.15 -9.32
C GLY A 217 -14.53 -0.43 -10.30
N LYS A 218 -15.16 0.68 -9.89
CA LYS A 218 -16.07 1.50 -10.71
C LYS A 218 -15.44 2.78 -11.24
N VAL A 219 -14.14 2.98 -11.02
CA VAL A 219 -13.39 4.14 -11.54
C VAL A 219 -13.20 3.96 -13.06
N ASP A 220 -14.31 4.05 -13.79
CA ASP A 220 -14.46 4.42 -15.20
C ASP A 220 -15.94 4.41 -15.58
N SER A 221 -16.58 5.57 -15.38
CA SER A 221 -17.68 6.06 -16.21
C SER A 221 -17.71 7.57 -16.02
N PRO A 222 -17.19 8.39 -16.97
CA PRO A 222 -17.60 9.77 -17.02
C PRO A 222 -19.13 9.75 -17.14
N SER A 223 -19.81 10.36 -16.18
CA SER A 223 -21.21 10.75 -16.36
C SER A 223 -21.28 11.53 -17.68
N VAL A 224 -22.07 10.97 -18.60
CA VAL A 224 -22.38 11.48 -19.95
C VAL A 224 -22.52 13.00 -20.00
#